data_AF-A0A7W1HZ76-F1
#
_entry.id   AF-A0A7W1HZ76-F1
#
_cell.length_a   1.000
_cell.length_b   1.000
_cell.length_c   1.000
_cell.angle_alpha   90.00
_cell.angle_beta   90.00
_cell.angle_gamma   90.00
#
_symmetry.space_group_name_H-M   'P 1'
#
loop_
_entity.id
_entity.type
_entity.pdbx_description
1 polymer ?
#
loop_
_entity_poly.entity_id
_entity_poly.type
_entity_poly.pdbx_seq_one_letter_code
_entity_poly.pdbx_strand_id
1 'polypeptide(L)'
;MTAKSLRRLLEDRGYQILRDEEVGSPEGSAWTETGDLDALGHNRGWKVALDVERSVRDLAARITALLEAGWREVLVVTDHGWLLLPGGLPKVDLPEHLTVVRKGRCARLKSGAHTDQQTVRWSLDPEISVAVAPGIATYEAGKEYEHGGLSPQECIVPVLTVTASGITPSVNATIAEVRWTGLRCRVRVERAPDGAKVDLRSRAADPSTSITPPKPLKDGAASLPVADDNREFEAAIVVVLDPDGRVLAQAPTVVGG
;
A
#
# COMPACT_ATOMS: atom_id res chain seq x y z
N MET A 1 -18.03 8.25 8.26
CA MET A 1 -17.58 6.95 7.68
C MET A 1 -16.31 6.53 8.41
N THR A 2 -16.19 5.27 8.84
CA THR A 2 -14.95 4.71 9.41
C THR A 2 -14.17 3.93 8.35
N ALA A 3 -12.87 3.68 8.57
CA ALA A 3 -12.06 2.83 7.67
C ALA A 3 -12.70 1.46 7.44
N LYS A 4 -13.29 0.86 8.50
CA LYS A 4 -14.04 -0.40 8.38
C LYS A 4 -15.24 -0.29 7.45
N SER A 5 -16.02 0.80 7.54
CA SER A 5 -17.16 0.99 6.65
C SER A 5 -16.74 1.27 5.20
N LEU A 6 -15.62 1.96 4.97
CA LEU A 6 -15.10 2.17 3.62
C LEU A 6 -14.70 0.84 2.98
N ARG A 7 -13.92 0.01 3.67
CA ARG A 7 -13.51 -1.30 3.17
C ARG A 7 -14.71 -2.19 2.84
N ARG A 8 -15.74 -2.20 3.70
CA ARG A 8 -17.00 -2.90 3.40
C ARG A 8 -17.69 -2.38 2.14
N LEU A 9 -17.75 -1.06 1.94
CA LEU A 9 -18.34 -0.47 0.73
C LEU A 9 -17.56 -0.79 -0.55
N LEU A 10 -16.26 -1.04 -0.44
CA LEU A 10 -15.39 -1.48 -1.53
C LEU A 10 -15.64 -2.98 -1.82
N GLU A 11 -15.69 -3.82 -0.78
CA GLU A 11 -16.05 -5.25 -0.89
C GLU A 11 -17.42 -5.44 -1.54
N ASP A 12 -18.44 -4.68 -1.10
CA ASP A 12 -19.80 -4.68 -1.68
C ASP A 12 -19.81 -4.27 -3.16
N ARG A 13 -18.75 -3.59 -3.65
CA ARG A 13 -18.53 -3.22 -5.05
C ARG A 13 -17.62 -4.20 -5.81
N GLY A 14 -17.22 -5.31 -5.18
CA GLY A 14 -16.38 -6.34 -5.80
C GLY A 14 -14.87 -6.06 -5.73
N TYR A 15 -14.43 -5.09 -4.92
CA TYR A 15 -13.00 -4.91 -4.67
C TYR A 15 -12.49 -5.95 -3.68
N GLN A 16 -11.34 -6.52 -3.98
CA GLN A 16 -10.56 -7.31 -3.02
C GLN A 16 -9.83 -6.35 -2.06
N ILE A 17 -9.94 -6.57 -0.76
CA ILE A 17 -9.18 -5.80 0.23
C ILE A 17 -7.90 -6.55 0.56
N LEU A 18 -6.76 -6.01 0.12
CA LEU A 18 -5.45 -6.59 0.37
C LEU A 18 -4.83 -5.96 1.61
N ARG A 19 -4.29 -6.80 2.50
CA ARG A 19 -3.59 -6.38 3.71
C ARG A 19 -2.13 -6.78 3.64
N ASP A 20 -1.29 -6.05 4.36
CA ASP A 20 0.12 -6.36 4.54
C ASP A 20 0.82 -6.66 3.20
N GLU A 21 1.31 -7.89 3.03
CA GLU A 21 2.01 -8.36 1.83
C GLU A 21 1.12 -9.11 0.84
N GLU A 22 -0.19 -9.22 1.09
CA GLU A 22 -1.13 -9.91 0.19
C GLU A 22 -1.16 -9.23 -1.19
N VAL A 23 -1.09 -10.03 -2.25
CA VAL A 23 -1.19 -9.52 -3.63
C VAL A 23 -2.55 -9.80 -4.28
N GLY A 24 -3.35 -10.71 -3.72
CA GLY A 24 -4.67 -11.05 -4.25
C GLY A 24 -4.66 -11.70 -5.63
N SER A 25 -5.83 -11.72 -6.25
CA SER A 25 -6.04 -12.24 -7.62
C SER A 25 -6.15 -11.05 -8.58
N PRO A 26 -5.37 -11.02 -9.68
CA PRO A 26 -5.38 -9.89 -10.63
C PRO A 26 -6.67 -9.82 -11.47
N GLU A 27 -7.57 -10.78 -11.31
CA GLU A 27 -8.91 -10.74 -11.87
C GLU A 27 -9.77 -9.67 -11.15
N GLY A 28 -9.89 -8.49 -11.76
CA GLY A 28 -10.82 -7.45 -11.32
C GLY A 28 -10.13 -6.24 -10.70
N SER A 29 -10.49 -5.88 -9.46
CA SER A 29 -9.97 -4.69 -8.78
C SER A 29 -9.69 -4.98 -7.31
N ALA A 30 -8.66 -4.34 -6.77
CA ALA A 30 -8.26 -4.46 -5.39
C ALA A 30 -7.99 -3.08 -4.75
N TRP A 31 -8.04 -3.04 -3.42
CA TRP A 31 -7.70 -1.89 -2.60
C TRP A 31 -6.70 -2.31 -1.52
N THR A 32 -5.64 -1.53 -1.37
CA THR A 32 -4.62 -1.70 -0.31
C THR A 32 -4.26 -0.32 0.23
N GLU A 33 -3.98 -0.25 1.53
CA GLU A 33 -3.50 0.96 2.21
C GLU A 33 -2.10 0.67 2.75
N THR A 34 -1.18 1.63 2.63
CA THR A 34 0.20 1.48 3.13
C THR A 34 0.77 2.82 3.56
N GLY A 35 1.77 2.77 4.45
CA GLY A 35 2.45 3.93 4.99
C GLY A 35 1.82 4.51 6.26
N ASP A 36 2.63 5.26 7.00
CA ASP A 36 2.30 5.87 8.29
C ASP A 36 2.81 7.33 8.38
N LEU A 37 3.09 7.94 7.22
CA LEU A 37 3.74 9.26 7.13
C LEU A 37 3.00 10.38 7.88
N ASP A 38 1.67 10.39 7.84
CA ASP A 38 0.87 11.37 8.57
C ASP A 38 1.05 11.24 10.09
N ALA A 39 0.92 10.00 10.61
CA ALA A 39 1.13 9.72 12.01
C ALA A 39 2.59 10.04 12.44
N LEU A 40 3.57 9.71 11.61
CA LEU A 40 4.97 10.07 11.85
C LEU A 40 5.18 11.59 11.86
N GLY A 41 4.55 12.31 10.95
CA GLY A 41 4.57 13.77 10.87
C GLY A 41 4.07 14.42 12.15
N HIS A 42 2.88 14.04 12.61
CA HIS A 42 2.32 14.54 13.88
C HIS A 42 3.17 14.18 15.09
N ASN A 43 3.74 12.97 15.12
CA ASN A 43 4.51 12.48 16.27
C ASN A 43 5.95 13.02 16.34
N ARG A 44 6.56 13.33 15.19
CA ARG A 44 8.01 13.60 15.09
C ARG A 44 8.34 14.93 14.43
N GLY A 45 7.36 15.70 13.98
CA GLY A 45 7.54 17.02 13.38
C GLY A 45 8.47 16.96 12.16
N TRP A 46 9.45 17.87 12.10
CA TRP A 46 10.39 17.95 10.98
C TRP A 46 11.15 16.64 10.70
N LYS A 47 11.31 15.77 11.70
CA LYS A 47 12.07 14.52 11.56
C LYS A 47 11.42 13.52 10.61
N VAL A 48 10.14 13.68 10.25
CA VAL A 48 9.49 12.86 9.21
C VAL A 48 10.22 12.94 7.88
N ALA A 49 10.93 14.04 7.59
CA ALA A 49 11.76 14.19 6.40
C ALA A 49 12.83 13.08 6.29
N LEU A 50 13.28 12.51 7.41
CA LEU A 50 14.24 11.41 7.46
C LEU A 50 13.62 10.05 7.09
N ASP A 51 12.28 9.96 7.13
CA ASP A 51 11.52 8.74 6.87
C ASP A 51 10.94 8.68 5.46
N VAL A 52 10.78 9.84 4.78
CA VAL A 52 10.15 9.94 3.45
C VAL A 52 10.80 9.02 2.42
N GLU A 53 12.14 9.01 2.32
CA GLU A 53 12.84 8.15 1.36
C GLU A 53 12.63 6.65 1.61
N ARG A 54 12.49 6.25 2.89
CA ARG A 54 12.14 4.87 3.23
C ARG A 54 10.72 4.57 2.78
N SER A 55 9.75 5.42 3.16
CA SER A 55 8.34 5.23 2.80
C SER A 55 8.11 5.18 1.29
N VAL A 56 8.84 5.98 0.50
CA VAL A 56 8.78 5.93 -0.97
C VAL A 56 9.33 4.60 -1.51
N ARG A 57 10.42 4.07 -0.94
CA ARG A 57 10.96 2.76 -1.33
C ARG A 57 10.00 1.63 -0.98
N ASP A 58 9.39 1.67 0.20
CA ASP A 58 8.42 0.67 0.63
C ASP A 58 7.17 0.69 -0.27
N LEU A 59 6.69 1.88 -0.64
CA LEU A 59 5.61 2.06 -1.61
C LEU A 59 5.99 1.51 -3.00
N ALA A 60 7.19 1.81 -3.48
CA ALA A 60 7.68 1.29 -4.75
C ALA A 60 7.75 -0.25 -4.75
N ALA A 61 8.26 -0.85 -3.67
CA ALA A 61 8.31 -2.30 -3.51
C ALA A 61 6.89 -2.92 -3.52
N ARG A 62 5.93 -2.30 -2.84
CA ARG A 62 4.52 -2.72 -2.85
C ARG A 62 3.92 -2.67 -4.25
N ILE A 63 4.14 -1.58 -4.99
CA ILE A 63 3.65 -1.43 -6.37
C ILE A 63 4.25 -2.50 -7.27
N THR A 64 5.58 -2.71 -7.19
CA THR A 64 6.26 -3.76 -7.96
C THR A 64 5.69 -5.14 -7.68
N ALA A 65 5.50 -5.50 -6.40
CA ALA A 65 4.94 -6.80 -6.03
C ALA A 65 3.53 -7.03 -6.61
N LEU A 66 2.69 -5.98 -6.67
CA LEU A 66 1.38 -6.07 -7.31
C LEU A 66 1.51 -6.25 -8.83
N LEU A 67 2.34 -5.45 -9.49
CA LEU A 67 2.55 -5.59 -10.94
C LEU A 67 3.11 -6.96 -11.33
N GLU A 68 4.05 -7.49 -10.54
CA GLU A 68 4.63 -8.84 -10.71
C GLU A 68 3.62 -9.95 -10.44
N ALA A 69 2.61 -9.71 -9.59
CA ALA A 69 1.49 -10.63 -9.38
C ALA A 69 0.46 -10.62 -10.53
N GLY A 70 0.70 -9.84 -11.58
CA GLY A 70 -0.15 -9.80 -12.78
C GLY A 70 -1.17 -8.66 -12.79
N TRP A 71 -1.17 -7.77 -11.79
CA TRP A 71 -2.01 -6.57 -11.85
C TRP A 71 -1.54 -5.68 -13.02
N ARG A 72 -2.47 -5.32 -13.90
CA ARG A 72 -2.16 -4.53 -15.12
C ARG A 72 -1.68 -3.11 -14.79
N GLU A 73 -2.22 -2.53 -13.74
CA GLU A 73 -2.05 -1.13 -13.38
C GLU A 73 -2.23 -0.98 -11.87
N VAL A 74 -1.45 -0.08 -11.28
CA VAL A 74 -1.61 0.36 -9.89
C VAL A 74 -1.86 1.86 -9.88
N LEU A 75 -3.00 2.28 -9.35
CA LEU A 75 -3.32 3.69 -9.10
C LEU A 75 -2.90 4.04 -7.67
N VAL A 76 -2.00 5.00 -7.53
CA VAL A 76 -1.55 5.52 -6.24
C VAL A 76 -2.23 6.86 -6.00
N VAL A 77 -2.89 6.97 -4.85
CA VAL A 77 -3.60 8.18 -4.41
C VAL A 77 -3.27 8.47 -2.96
N THR A 78 -3.39 9.75 -2.58
CA THR A 78 -3.44 10.18 -1.18
C THR A 78 -4.73 10.97 -0.96
N ASP A 79 -5.21 10.97 0.27
CA ASP A 79 -6.39 11.73 0.68
C ASP A 79 -6.08 13.22 0.87
N HIS A 80 -4.87 13.54 1.34
CA HIS A 80 -4.37 14.91 1.46
C HIS A 80 -2.84 14.98 1.31
N GLY A 81 -2.34 16.20 1.15
CA GLY A 81 -0.95 16.54 1.40
C GLY A 81 -0.74 17.15 2.78
N TRP A 82 0.40 17.81 2.99
CA TRP A 82 0.82 18.34 4.29
C TRP A 82 1.84 19.46 4.14
N LEU A 83 2.06 20.22 5.21
CA LEU A 83 3.13 21.21 5.31
C LEU A 83 4.22 20.75 6.28
N LEU A 84 5.45 21.12 5.94
CA LEU A 84 6.62 20.97 6.81
C LEU A 84 7.35 22.30 6.92
N LEU A 85 7.60 22.76 8.14
CA LEU A 85 8.47 23.89 8.37
C LEU A 85 9.31 23.65 9.64
N PRO A 86 10.59 23.24 9.49
CA PRO A 86 11.50 23.17 10.63
C PRO A 86 11.58 24.53 11.35
N GLY A 87 11.41 24.53 12.68
CA GLY A 87 11.33 25.78 13.46
C GLY A 87 9.91 26.33 13.63
N GLY A 88 8.91 25.73 13.00
CA GLY A 88 7.49 25.94 13.27
C GLY A 88 6.76 26.81 12.26
N LEU A 89 5.52 26.43 11.97
CA LEU A 89 4.55 27.18 11.19
C LEU A 89 4.13 28.46 11.94
N PRO A 90 3.90 29.57 11.23
CA PRO A 90 3.53 30.83 11.87
C PRO A 90 2.15 30.72 12.52
N LYS A 91 2.03 31.18 13.77
CA LYS A 91 0.74 31.20 14.46
C LYS A 91 -0.08 32.43 14.07
N VAL A 92 -1.37 32.22 13.85
CA VAL A 92 -2.41 33.26 13.81
C VAL A 92 -3.47 32.98 14.87
N ASP A 93 -4.22 34.01 15.25
CA ASP A 93 -5.23 33.88 16.29
C ASP A 93 -6.62 33.61 15.72
N LEU A 94 -7.30 32.62 16.30
CA LEU A 94 -8.73 32.39 16.18
C LEU A 94 -9.31 32.25 17.60
N PRO A 95 -10.20 33.15 18.03
CA PRO A 95 -10.77 33.10 19.37
C PRO A 95 -11.45 31.75 19.65
N GLU A 96 -11.00 31.06 20.71
CA GLU A 96 -11.41 29.69 21.00
C GLU A 96 -12.91 29.54 21.24
N HIS A 97 -13.53 30.55 21.85
CA HIS A 97 -14.96 30.57 22.15
C HIS A 97 -15.84 30.49 20.89
N LEU A 98 -15.32 30.84 19.71
CA LEU A 98 -16.01 30.73 18.41
C LEU A 98 -16.00 29.30 17.86
N THR A 99 -15.15 28.42 18.39
CA THR A 99 -14.89 27.09 17.83
C THR A 99 -15.57 25.99 18.65
N VAL A 100 -16.04 24.95 17.97
CA VAL A 100 -16.44 23.67 18.60
C VAL A 100 -15.20 22.80 18.83
N VAL A 101 -14.35 22.72 17.82
CA VAL A 101 -13.04 22.07 17.88
C VAL A 101 -12.07 22.86 17.02
N ARG A 102 -10.85 23.04 17.53
CA ARG A 102 -9.74 23.70 16.85
C ARG A 102 -8.62 22.69 16.65
N LYS A 103 -8.04 22.70 15.46
CA LYS A 103 -6.83 21.97 15.06
C LYS A 103 -5.79 22.97 14.59
N GLY A 104 -4.60 22.49 14.23
CA GLY A 104 -3.52 23.34 13.73
C GLY A 104 -3.93 24.17 12.52
N ARG A 105 -4.46 23.57 11.45
CA ARG A 105 -4.80 24.28 10.20
C ARG A 105 -6.24 24.76 10.06
N CYS A 106 -7.16 24.17 10.83
CA CYS A 106 -8.58 24.44 10.66
C CYS A 106 -9.34 24.35 11.99
N ALA A 107 -10.53 24.91 12.03
CA ALA A 107 -11.40 24.84 13.19
C ALA A 107 -12.87 24.79 12.78
N ARG A 108 -13.62 23.86 13.37
CA ARG A 108 -15.07 23.85 13.21
C ARG A 108 -15.65 24.99 14.05
N LEU A 109 -16.42 25.87 13.42
CA LEU A 109 -17.08 26.99 14.09
C LEU A 109 -18.37 26.55 14.78
N LYS A 110 -18.73 27.23 15.87
CA LYS A 110 -20.07 27.12 16.46
C LYS A 110 -21.11 27.73 15.51
N SER A 111 -22.35 27.25 15.61
CA SER A 111 -23.44 27.84 14.82
C SER A 111 -23.59 29.33 15.15
N GLY A 112 -23.72 30.17 14.12
CA GLY A 112 -23.82 31.63 14.26
C GLY A 112 -22.53 32.35 14.66
N ALA A 113 -21.39 31.66 14.75
CA ALA A 113 -20.11 32.32 15.01
C ALA A 113 -19.68 33.17 13.81
N HIS A 114 -19.27 34.40 14.07
CA HIS A 114 -18.71 35.31 13.07
C HIS A 114 -17.21 35.45 13.27
N THR A 115 -16.46 35.37 12.16
CA THR A 115 -15.00 35.51 12.14
C THR A 115 -14.58 36.19 10.84
N ASP A 116 -13.44 36.86 10.88
CA ASP A 116 -12.76 37.45 9.72
C ASP A 116 -11.90 36.43 8.96
N GLN A 117 -11.74 35.22 9.50
CA GLN A 117 -10.99 34.14 8.86
C GLN A 117 -11.70 33.62 7.61
N GLN A 118 -10.92 33.06 6.68
CA GLN A 118 -11.48 32.33 5.55
C GLN A 118 -12.27 31.13 6.06
N THR A 119 -13.51 30.97 5.58
CA THR A 119 -14.37 29.85 5.94
C THR A 119 -14.76 29.03 4.72
N VAL A 120 -14.89 27.72 4.92
CA VAL A 120 -15.40 26.77 3.93
C VAL A 120 -16.54 25.96 4.56
N ARG A 121 -17.45 25.47 3.71
CA ARG A 121 -18.52 24.56 4.13
C ARG A 121 -18.06 23.12 3.94
N TRP A 122 -18.40 22.26 4.90
CA TRP A 122 -18.08 20.84 4.75
C TRP A 122 -18.97 20.22 3.67
N SER A 123 -18.37 19.45 2.77
CA SER A 123 -19.07 18.86 1.62
C SER A 123 -20.14 17.84 2.00
N LEU A 124 -20.03 17.21 3.17
CA LEU A 124 -20.99 16.22 3.66
C LEU A 124 -22.11 16.82 4.53
N ASP A 125 -21.92 18.05 5.02
CA ASP A 125 -22.91 18.77 5.81
C ASP A 125 -22.65 20.29 5.66
N PRO A 126 -23.43 20.99 4.81
CA PRO A 126 -23.21 22.40 4.53
C PRO A 126 -23.49 23.32 5.73
N GLU A 127 -24.18 22.84 6.77
CA GLU A 127 -24.39 23.58 8.02
C GLU A 127 -23.09 23.67 8.84
N ILE A 128 -22.13 22.78 8.58
CA ILE A 128 -20.82 22.82 9.22
C ILE A 128 -19.94 23.84 8.49
N SER A 129 -19.64 24.94 9.19
CA SER A 129 -18.67 25.95 8.78
C SER A 129 -17.32 25.69 9.43
N VAL A 130 -16.25 25.71 8.62
CA VAL A 130 -14.88 25.47 9.05
C VAL A 130 -14.03 26.70 8.72
N ALA A 131 -13.42 27.31 9.73
CA ALA A 131 -12.40 28.33 9.54
C ALA A 131 -11.07 27.67 9.17
N VAL A 132 -10.33 28.26 8.23
CA VAL A 132 -9.06 27.74 7.75
C VAL A 132 -7.97 28.81 7.91
N ALA A 133 -6.83 28.40 8.48
CA ALA A 133 -5.70 29.29 8.68
C ALA A 133 -5.11 29.75 7.32
N PRO A 134 -4.77 31.04 7.16
CA PRO A 134 -4.30 31.58 5.90
C PRO A 134 -2.87 31.13 5.55
N GLY A 135 -2.62 30.89 4.26
CA GLY A 135 -1.29 30.52 3.76
C GLY A 135 -0.72 29.28 4.45
N ILE A 136 0.45 29.40 5.08
CA ILE A 136 1.10 28.33 5.85
C ILE A 136 0.87 28.46 7.37
N ALA A 137 -0.03 29.33 7.83
CA ALA A 137 -0.21 29.58 9.25
C ALA A 137 -0.98 28.46 9.99
N THR A 138 -0.90 28.46 11.31
CA THR A 138 -1.67 27.57 12.18
C THR A 138 -2.36 28.36 13.29
N TYR A 139 -3.46 27.83 13.82
CA TYR A 139 -4.10 28.37 15.02
C TYR A 139 -3.45 27.88 16.33
N GLU A 140 -2.58 26.87 16.23
CA GLU A 140 -1.81 26.31 17.34
C GLU A 140 -0.31 26.63 17.15
N ALA A 141 0.37 27.05 18.22
CA ALA A 141 1.81 27.32 18.18
C ALA A 141 2.62 26.02 18.16
N GLY A 142 3.86 26.10 17.67
CA GLY A 142 4.84 25.01 17.78
C GLY A 142 4.61 23.83 16.83
N LYS A 143 3.77 24.01 15.80
CA LYS A 143 3.52 22.98 14.79
C LYS A 143 4.57 23.03 13.69
N GLU A 144 5.32 21.96 13.50
CA GLU A 144 6.29 21.85 12.40
C GLU A 144 5.76 21.02 11.24
N TYR A 145 4.81 20.12 11.51
CA TYR A 145 4.06 19.31 10.56
C TYR A 145 2.58 19.55 10.82
N GLU A 146 1.81 19.84 9.78
CA GLU A 146 0.36 20.05 9.93
C GLU A 146 -0.33 19.95 8.56
N HIS A 147 -1.62 19.64 8.58
CA HIS A 147 -2.47 19.55 7.39
C HIS A 147 -3.92 19.91 7.72
N GLY A 148 -4.77 20.01 6.69
CA GLY A 148 -6.18 20.41 6.83
C GLY A 148 -6.46 21.88 6.49
N GLY A 149 -5.48 22.56 5.89
CA GLY A 149 -5.60 23.89 5.32
C GLY A 149 -5.98 23.89 3.84
N LEU A 150 -5.80 25.03 3.18
CA LEU A 150 -6.09 25.23 1.74
C LEU A 150 -4.82 25.51 0.91
N SER A 151 -3.63 25.21 1.44
CA SER A 151 -2.42 25.42 0.63
C SER A 151 -2.38 24.43 -0.54
N PRO A 152 -1.75 24.79 -1.68
CA PRO A 152 -1.54 23.86 -2.79
C PRO A 152 -0.88 22.55 -2.36
N GLN A 153 0.06 22.59 -1.41
CA GLN A 153 0.76 21.43 -0.87
C GLN A 153 -0.18 20.47 -0.13
N GLU A 154 -1.28 20.96 0.45
CA GLU A 154 -2.28 20.15 1.15
C GLU A 154 -3.38 19.66 0.22
N CYS A 155 -3.77 20.46 -0.78
CA CYS A 155 -4.96 20.19 -1.62
C CYS A 155 -4.66 19.58 -2.99
N ILE A 156 -3.46 19.78 -3.55
CA ILE A 156 -3.09 19.19 -4.85
C ILE A 156 -2.50 17.81 -4.59
N VAL A 157 -3.37 16.79 -4.64
CA VAL A 157 -2.99 15.39 -4.50
C VAL A 157 -2.80 14.73 -5.87
N PRO A 158 -1.60 14.23 -6.20
CA PRO A 158 -1.38 13.56 -7.47
C PRO A 158 -2.06 12.18 -7.48
N VAL A 159 -2.60 11.80 -8.63
CA VAL A 159 -3.01 10.42 -8.94
C VAL A 159 -1.94 9.85 -9.86
N LEU A 160 -1.14 8.91 -9.35
CA LEU A 160 -0.09 8.28 -10.13
C LEU A 160 -0.61 6.97 -10.71
N THR A 161 -0.56 6.85 -12.02
CA THR A 161 -0.82 5.60 -12.72
C THR A 161 0.50 4.90 -12.99
N VAL A 162 0.70 3.73 -12.39
CA VAL A 162 1.90 2.93 -12.59
C VAL A 162 1.53 1.65 -13.35
N THR A 163 2.15 1.48 -14.50
CA THR A 163 2.04 0.28 -15.34
C THR A 163 3.44 -0.27 -15.57
N ALA A 164 3.57 -1.58 -15.70
CA ALA A 164 4.85 -2.16 -16.09
C ALA A 164 5.07 -2.03 -17.60
N SER A 165 6.13 -1.33 -18.00
CA SER A 165 6.55 -1.24 -19.40
C SER A 165 7.01 -2.61 -19.91
N GLY A 166 6.38 -3.12 -20.97
CA GLY A 166 6.80 -4.37 -21.63
C GLY A 166 6.24 -5.66 -21.04
N ILE A 167 5.27 -5.58 -20.11
CA ILE A 167 4.45 -6.77 -19.78
C ILE A 167 3.42 -6.94 -20.88
N THR A 168 3.81 -7.67 -21.93
CA THR A 168 2.85 -8.50 -22.66
C THR A 168 2.09 -9.29 -21.59
N PRO A 169 0.74 -9.32 -21.55
CA PRO A 169 0.00 -10.03 -20.51
C PRO A 169 0.61 -11.41 -20.38
N SER A 170 1.32 -11.63 -19.26
CA SER A 170 2.01 -12.89 -19.06
C SER A 170 0.92 -13.94 -19.09
N VAL A 171 1.19 -15.04 -19.79
CA VAL A 171 0.27 -16.17 -19.80
C VAL A 171 0.01 -16.49 -18.32
N ASN A 172 -1.25 -16.35 -17.86
CA ASN A 172 -1.65 -16.64 -16.49
C ASN A 172 -1.41 -18.14 -16.23
N ALA A 173 -0.17 -18.48 -15.87
CA ALA A 173 0.17 -19.79 -15.38
C ALA A 173 -0.66 -20.01 -14.11
N THR A 174 -1.22 -21.19 -13.93
CA THR A 174 -2.05 -21.49 -12.76
C THR A 174 -1.44 -22.66 -12.04
N ILE A 175 -1.15 -22.49 -10.75
CA ILE A 175 -0.70 -23.60 -9.91
C ILE A 175 -1.93 -24.46 -9.61
N ALA A 176 -2.05 -25.59 -10.33
CA ALA A 176 -3.17 -26.51 -10.20
C ALA A 176 -3.06 -27.42 -8.98
N GLU A 177 -1.82 -27.74 -8.56
CA GLU A 177 -1.58 -28.60 -7.41
C GLU A 177 -0.23 -28.27 -6.77
N VAL A 178 -0.20 -28.23 -5.43
CA VAL A 178 1.02 -28.31 -4.63
C VAL A 178 0.86 -29.51 -3.71
N ARG A 179 1.79 -30.47 -3.79
CA ARG A 179 1.74 -31.72 -3.03
C ARG A 179 3.10 -32.06 -2.46
N TRP A 180 3.14 -32.33 -1.16
CA TRP A 180 4.35 -32.82 -0.49
C TRP A 180 4.38 -34.35 -0.37
N THR A 181 5.59 -34.89 -0.32
CA THR A 181 5.84 -36.29 0.02
C THR A 181 7.17 -36.35 0.76
N GLY A 182 7.11 -36.30 2.10
CA GLY A 182 8.26 -35.91 2.91
C GLY A 182 8.74 -34.52 2.50
N LEU A 183 10.05 -34.28 2.53
CA LEU A 183 10.70 -33.00 2.15
C LEU A 183 10.79 -32.76 0.64
N ARG A 184 9.83 -33.25 -0.14
CA ARG A 184 9.78 -33.06 -1.59
C ARG A 184 8.47 -32.42 -1.99
N CYS A 185 8.55 -31.18 -2.45
CA CYS A 185 7.43 -30.46 -3.03
C CYS A 185 7.26 -30.88 -4.50
N ARG A 186 6.06 -31.27 -4.89
CA ARG A 186 5.65 -31.50 -6.27
C ARG A 186 4.60 -30.48 -6.64
N VAL A 187 4.80 -29.83 -7.79
CA VAL A 187 3.95 -28.74 -8.24
C VAL A 187 3.46 -29.06 -9.64
N ARG A 188 2.16 -28.90 -9.87
CA ARG A 188 1.53 -28.93 -11.20
C ARG A 188 1.11 -27.52 -11.58
N VAL A 189 1.49 -27.10 -12.77
CA VAL A 189 1.23 -25.78 -13.31
C VAL A 189 0.60 -25.93 -14.69
N GLU A 190 -0.53 -25.26 -14.88
CA GLU A 190 -1.23 -25.16 -16.16
C GLU A 190 -0.90 -23.84 -16.84
N ARG A 191 -0.94 -23.81 -18.18
CA ARG A 191 -0.72 -22.60 -19.00
C ARG A 191 0.63 -21.89 -18.73
N ALA A 192 1.65 -22.62 -18.28
CA ALA A 192 2.99 -22.05 -18.18
C ALA A 192 3.64 -21.95 -19.58
N PRO A 193 4.39 -20.87 -19.88
CA PRO A 193 5.17 -20.77 -21.11
C PRO A 193 6.35 -21.76 -21.12
N ASP A 194 6.83 -22.09 -22.32
CA ASP A 194 8.03 -22.92 -22.46
C ASP A 194 9.24 -22.26 -21.77
N GLY A 195 10.01 -23.07 -21.04
CA GLY A 195 11.18 -22.60 -20.28
C GLY A 195 10.86 -22.04 -18.89
N ALA A 196 9.60 -22.02 -18.47
CA ALA A 196 9.20 -21.64 -17.12
C ALA A 196 9.82 -22.56 -16.04
N LYS A 197 9.99 -22.00 -14.84
CA LYS A 197 10.60 -22.68 -13.68
C LYS A 197 9.69 -22.55 -12.47
N VAL A 198 9.88 -23.44 -11.50
CA VAL A 198 9.29 -23.35 -10.16
C VAL A 198 10.41 -23.15 -9.16
N ASP A 199 10.17 -22.25 -8.23
CA ASP A 199 11.03 -21.90 -7.11
C ASP A 199 10.25 -22.08 -5.80
N LEU A 200 10.94 -22.31 -4.70
CA LEU A 200 10.36 -22.43 -3.37
C LEU A 200 11.08 -21.44 -2.45
N ARG A 201 10.41 -20.36 -2.07
CA ARG A 201 11.00 -19.22 -1.34
C ARG A 201 10.38 -19.04 0.04
N SER A 202 11.12 -18.50 0.99
CA SER A 202 10.50 -18.00 2.24
C SER A 202 9.85 -16.62 2.06
N ARG A 203 10.30 -15.83 1.07
CA ARG A 203 9.66 -14.57 0.65
C ARG A 203 9.49 -14.55 -0.87
N ALA A 204 8.25 -14.44 -1.34
CA ALA A 204 7.90 -14.56 -2.76
C ALA A 204 8.73 -13.65 -3.69
N ALA A 205 8.85 -12.37 -3.34
CA ALA A 205 9.47 -11.34 -4.15
C ALA A 205 11.01 -11.28 -4.01
N ASP A 206 11.63 -12.15 -3.20
CA ASP A 206 13.07 -12.13 -2.96
C ASP A 206 13.75 -13.43 -3.42
N PRO A 207 14.38 -13.44 -4.62
CA PRO A 207 15.09 -14.61 -5.14
C PRO A 207 16.24 -15.10 -4.25
N SER A 208 16.77 -14.28 -3.33
CA SER A 208 17.81 -14.71 -2.40
C SER A 208 17.29 -15.65 -1.31
N THR A 209 15.97 -15.81 -1.22
CA THR A 209 15.30 -16.61 -0.18
C THR A 209 14.84 -17.99 -0.66
N SER A 210 15.31 -18.42 -1.83
CA SER A 210 15.07 -19.79 -2.31
C SER A 210 15.59 -20.82 -1.30
N ILE A 211 14.68 -21.69 -0.85
CA ILE A 211 14.94 -22.81 0.05
C ILE A 211 15.70 -23.93 -0.67
N THR A 212 15.48 -24.06 -1.98
CA THR A 212 16.16 -25.04 -2.84
C THR A 212 16.32 -24.46 -4.25
N PRO A 213 17.32 -24.87 -5.04
CA PRO A 213 17.50 -24.34 -6.39
C PRO A 213 16.24 -24.50 -7.27
N PRO A 214 15.83 -23.46 -8.02
CA PRO A 214 14.67 -23.52 -8.90
C PRO A 214 14.74 -24.68 -9.89
N LYS A 215 13.60 -25.31 -10.17
CA LYS A 215 13.48 -26.46 -11.07
C LYS A 215 12.68 -26.10 -12.33
N PRO A 216 13.12 -26.51 -13.53
CA PRO A 216 12.34 -26.29 -14.73
C PRO A 216 11.03 -27.06 -14.68
N LEU A 217 9.97 -26.46 -15.24
CA LEU A 217 8.74 -27.18 -15.55
C LEU A 217 9.00 -28.14 -16.71
N LYS A 218 8.58 -29.38 -16.54
CA LYS A 218 8.55 -30.40 -17.60
C LYS A 218 7.13 -30.94 -17.68
N ASP A 219 6.49 -30.80 -18.84
CA ASP A 219 5.10 -31.22 -19.05
C ASP A 219 4.13 -30.67 -17.97
N GLY A 220 4.33 -29.41 -17.58
CA GLY A 220 3.52 -28.74 -16.54
C GLY A 220 3.79 -29.22 -15.11
N ALA A 221 4.86 -29.97 -14.85
CA ALA A 221 5.20 -30.46 -13.52
C ALA A 221 6.64 -30.13 -13.12
N ALA A 222 6.84 -29.87 -11.82
CA ALA A 222 8.16 -29.69 -11.20
C ALA A 222 8.24 -30.44 -9.87
N SER A 223 9.45 -30.87 -9.51
CA SER A 223 9.72 -31.51 -8.21
C SER A 223 10.94 -30.88 -7.55
N LEU A 224 10.71 -30.25 -6.40
CA LEU A 224 11.68 -29.50 -5.63
C LEU A 224 12.00 -30.26 -4.32
N PRO A 225 13.14 -30.97 -4.25
CA PRO A 225 13.59 -31.56 -3.00
C PRO A 225 14.21 -30.48 -2.09
N VAL A 226 13.82 -30.49 -0.82
CA VAL A 226 14.46 -29.72 0.26
C VAL A 226 15.42 -30.66 0.98
N ALA A 227 16.72 -30.36 0.91
CA ALA A 227 17.76 -31.22 1.47
C ALA A 227 18.01 -30.97 2.97
N ASP A 228 17.69 -29.75 3.45
CA ASP A 228 17.85 -29.33 4.83
C ASP A 228 16.55 -29.64 5.61
N ASP A 229 16.60 -30.68 6.44
CA ASP A 229 15.48 -31.16 7.25
C ASP A 229 15.13 -30.22 8.41
N ASN A 230 16.05 -29.35 8.82
CA ASN A 230 15.76 -28.32 9.82
C ASN A 230 14.72 -27.30 9.37
N ARG A 231 14.42 -27.26 8.07
CA ARG A 231 13.40 -26.39 7.48
C ARG A 231 12.02 -27.02 7.46
N GLU A 232 11.86 -28.26 7.91
CA GLU A 232 10.54 -28.88 8.01
C GLU A 232 9.61 -28.01 8.86
N PHE A 233 8.36 -27.89 8.43
CA PHE A 233 7.34 -27.02 9.04
C PHE A 233 7.57 -25.51 8.89
N GLU A 234 8.62 -25.05 8.20
CA GLU A 234 8.75 -23.63 7.84
C GLU A 234 7.69 -23.22 6.81
N ALA A 235 7.17 -22.00 6.96
CA ALA A 235 6.32 -21.39 5.94
C ALA A 235 7.13 -21.12 4.67
N ALA A 236 6.57 -21.45 3.52
CA ALA A 236 7.20 -21.26 2.23
C ALA A 236 6.16 -20.84 1.19
N ILE A 237 6.65 -20.37 0.05
CA ILE A 237 5.84 -19.92 -1.08
C ILE A 237 6.40 -20.59 -2.32
N VAL A 238 5.54 -21.35 -3.01
CA VAL A 238 5.82 -21.84 -4.36
C VAL A 238 5.68 -20.67 -5.31
N VAL A 239 6.68 -20.42 -6.14
CA VAL A 239 6.70 -19.33 -7.11
C VAL A 239 6.97 -19.90 -8.50
N VAL A 240 6.09 -19.67 -9.45
CA VAL A 240 6.28 -19.99 -10.87
C VAL A 240 6.92 -18.79 -11.55
N LEU A 241 7.98 -19.03 -12.33
CA LEU A 241 8.77 -17.99 -13.00
C LEU A 241 8.74 -18.19 -14.52
N ASP A 242 8.69 -17.11 -15.28
CA ASP A 242 8.92 -17.11 -16.72
C ASP A 242 10.43 -17.33 -17.06
N PRO A 243 10.80 -17.50 -18.34
CA PRO A 243 12.21 -17.64 -18.73
C PRO A 243 13.11 -16.46 -18.36
N ASP A 244 12.54 -15.26 -18.21
CA ASP A 244 13.23 -14.03 -17.82
C ASP A 244 13.35 -13.89 -16.28
N GLY A 245 12.73 -14.80 -15.51
CA GLY A 245 12.73 -14.79 -14.05
C GLY A 245 11.62 -13.96 -13.41
N ARG A 246 10.62 -13.50 -14.17
CA ARG A 246 9.43 -12.80 -13.62
C ARG A 246 8.45 -13.80 -13.02
N VAL A 247 7.78 -13.39 -11.95
CA VAL A 247 6.74 -14.23 -11.32
C VAL A 247 5.50 -14.32 -12.21
N LEU A 248 5.00 -15.54 -12.41
CA LEU A 248 3.79 -15.86 -13.17
C LEU A 248 2.63 -16.28 -12.27
N ALA A 249 2.93 -16.95 -11.16
CA ALA A 249 1.96 -17.43 -10.18
C ALA A 249 2.65 -17.76 -8.86
N GLN A 250 1.91 -17.76 -7.76
CA GLN A 250 2.43 -18.19 -6.47
C GLN A 250 1.37 -18.81 -5.59
N ALA A 251 1.79 -19.68 -4.67
CA ALA A 251 0.91 -20.32 -3.70
C ALA A 251 1.65 -20.53 -2.36
N PRO A 252 1.05 -20.18 -1.21
CA PRO A 252 1.63 -20.49 0.08
C PRO A 252 1.62 -21.99 0.33
N THR A 253 2.62 -22.48 1.07
CA THR A 253 2.76 -23.88 1.48
C THR A 253 3.55 -23.95 2.79
N VAL A 254 3.61 -25.15 3.39
CA VAL A 254 4.53 -25.44 4.50
C VAL A 254 5.52 -26.50 4.03
N VAL A 255 6.80 -26.38 4.39
CA VAL A 255 7.81 -27.38 4.03
C VAL A 255 7.47 -28.72 4.68
N GLY A 256 7.27 -29.75 3.86
CA GLY A 256 6.90 -31.10 4.31
C GLY A 256 5.40 -31.31 4.59
N GLY A 257 4.56 -30.27 4.47
CA GLY A 257 3.12 -30.28 4.79
C GLY A 257 2.21 -30.23 3.57
#